data_AF-A0A1Q5FZ76-F1
#
_entry.id   AF-A0A1Q5FZ76-F1
#
_cell.length_a   1.000
_cell.length_b   1.000
_cell.length_c   1.000
_cell.angle_alpha   90.00
_cell.angle_beta   90.00
_cell.angle_gamma   90.00
#
_symmetry.space_group_name_H-M   'P 1'
#
loop_
_entity.id
_entity.type
_entity.pdbx_description
1 polymer ?
#
loop_
_entity_poly.entity_id
_entity_poly.type
_entity_poly.pdbx_seq_one_letter_code
_entity_poly.pdbx_strand_id
1 'polypeptide(L)'
;MRPISRTALGTATAAVLAVTVIAPSVAAPPGGRDAKRPITGSAATAATDPKPVTLTLVTGGRVLVTTDASGAAAATALPRADGSVPLVQTRQSGPDLYVYPEAAVSALAAGTVDEELFNVTGLIRQGYDDSRADSVPLIATYTGDTARRTLVTPRGAERGAALDIIGGLALTADKKRAADFWADLTAPRSRAGSGLKKLWLDRKVQASLDKSTKQFGADRAWAAGYDGTGTKVAVLDTGADAEHPDLRDRITASENFTDSADTDDRQGHGTHVASTVSGPSGSRTWRRRGSRCSSRATTCPPTA
;
A
#
# COMPACT_ATOMS: atom_id res chain seq x y z
N MET A 1 78.40 -5.17 1.06
CA MET A 1 78.63 -3.71 1.07
C MET A 1 77.62 -3.09 2.01
N ARG A 2 78.09 -2.50 3.12
CA ARG A 2 77.34 -1.52 3.93
C ARG A 2 77.45 -0.13 3.22
N PRO A 3 76.99 1.00 3.80
CA PRO A 3 75.61 1.47 4.02
C PRO A 3 75.45 2.97 3.64
N ILE A 4 74.24 3.54 3.53
CA ILE A 4 74.03 5.01 3.73
C ILE A 4 72.60 5.20 4.30
N SER A 5 72.41 5.38 5.62
CA SER A 5 72.35 6.65 6.39
C SER A 5 71.05 7.43 6.15
N ARG A 6 70.07 7.39 7.05
CA ARG A 6 69.89 8.21 8.27
C ARG A 6 69.50 9.67 8.00
N THR A 7 68.27 10.01 8.40
CA THR A 7 68.03 11.22 9.21
C THR A 7 67.10 10.86 10.36
N ALA A 8 67.56 11.22 11.55
CA ALA A 8 66.91 11.05 12.84
C ALA A 8 66.28 12.38 13.27
N LEU A 9 65.25 12.30 14.11
CA LEU A 9 64.85 13.23 15.19
C LEU A 9 63.53 12.63 15.71
N GLY A 10 63.34 12.31 16.99
CA GLY A 10 63.94 12.83 18.20
C GLY A 10 62.78 13.03 19.19
N THR A 11 62.55 11.99 20.00
CA THR A 11 61.97 12.00 21.35
C THR A 11 61.15 13.21 21.84
N ALA A 12 59.93 12.96 22.31
CA ALA A 12 59.50 13.39 23.65
C ALA A 12 58.25 12.61 24.11
N THR A 13 58.47 11.78 25.13
CA THR A 13 57.48 11.20 26.03
C THR A 13 56.75 12.28 26.83
N ALA A 14 55.43 12.19 26.93
CA ALA A 14 54.66 12.67 28.08
C ALA A 14 53.46 11.76 28.29
N ALA A 15 53.64 10.75 29.14
CA ALA A 15 52.55 9.95 29.69
C ALA A 15 51.87 10.80 30.78
N VAL A 16 50.63 11.22 30.55
CA VAL A 16 49.76 11.76 31.61
C VAL A 16 48.97 10.58 32.18
N LEU A 17 49.47 10.06 33.31
CA LEU A 17 48.73 9.20 34.21
C LEU A 17 47.66 10.05 34.92
N ALA A 18 46.41 9.93 34.50
CA ALA A 18 45.29 10.44 35.28
C ALA A 18 45.02 9.46 36.44
N VAL A 19 45.51 9.80 37.62
CA VAL A 19 45.12 9.18 38.89
C VAL A 19 43.71 9.67 39.23
N THR A 20 42.69 8.85 38.96
CA THR A 20 41.36 9.07 39.55
C THR A 20 41.35 8.49 40.95
N VAL A 21 41.33 9.38 41.94
CA VAL A 21 41.11 9.07 43.35
C VAL A 21 39.70 8.51 43.51
N ILE A 22 39.59 7.25 43.95
CA ILE A 22 38.33 6.68 44.42
C ILE A 22 38.07 7.25 45.81
N ALA A 23 37.15 8.20 45.93
CA ALA A 23 36.61 8.60 47.22
C ALA A 23 35.54 7.57 47.65
N PRO A 24 35.60 6.99 48.86
CA PRO A 24 34.52 6.16 49.37
C PRO A 24 33.33 7.06 49.71
N SER A 25 32.22 6.89 48.98
CA SER A 25 30.93 7.47 49.38
C SER A 25 30.44 6.76 50.64
N VAL A 26 30.60 7.42 51.78
CA VAL A 26 29.93 7.07 53.03
C VAL A 26 28.43 7.33 52.92
N ALA A 27 27.62 6.35 53.33
CA ALA A 27 26.17 6.49 53.40
C ALA A 27 25.79 7.48 54.52
N ALA A 28 25.07 8.55 54.16
CA ALA A 28 24.47 9.46 55.12
C ALA A 28 23.20 8.82 55.73
N PRO A 29 22.92 9.05 57.04
CA PRO A 29 21.77 8.46 57.72
C PRO A 29 20.44 9.05 57.21
N PRO A 30 19.30 8.32 57.35
CA PRO A 30 18.02 8.78 56.83
C PRO A 30 17.44 9.88 57.74
N GLY A 31 17.57 11.13 57.31
CA GLY A 31 16.91 12.28 57.91
C GLY A 31 15.62 12.63 57.18
N GLY A 32 14.50 12.56 57.91
CA GLY A 32 13.38 13.53 57.85
C GLY A 32 12.53 13.61 56.58
N ARG A 33 11.24 13.29 56.73
CA ARG A 33 10.17 13.54 55.76
C ARG A 33 10.02 15.05 55.50
N ASP A 34 9.76 15.37 54.22
CA ASP A 34 8.92 16.48 53.71
C ASP A 34 9.59 17.24 52.55
N ALA A 35 9.27 16.81 51.32
CA ALA A 35 9.01 17.68 50.18
C ALA A 35 8.79 16.81 48.93
N LYS A 36 7.56 16.89 48.42
CA LYS A 36 7.05 16.43 47.13
C LYS A 36 8.08 16.60 46.00
N ARG A 37 8.85 15.55 45.70
CA ARG A 37 9.73 15.49 44.52
C ARG A 37 8.93 14.86 43.38
N PRO A 38 8.66 15.58 42.27
CA PRO A 38 7.91 14.99 41.18
C PRO A 38 8.74 13.88 40.54
N ILE A 39 8.09 12.76 40.24
CA ILE A 39 8.64 11.67 39.44
C ILE A 39 8.86 12.27 38.04
N THR A 40 10.12 12.41 37.63
CA THR A 40 10.47 12.80 36.26
C THR A 40 10.00 11.68 35.33
N GLY A 41 8.93 11.96 34.57
CA GLY A 41 8.29 11.01 33.66
C GLY A 41 6.77 11.19 33.49
N SER A 42 6.10 11.94 34.38
CA SER A 42 4.63 12.06 34.37
C SER A 42 4.11 13.36 33.74
N ALA A 43 4.80 13.88 32.73
CA ALA A 43 4.32 14.98 31.90
C ALA A 43 4.86 14.85 30.47
N ALA A 44 4.66 13.69 29.85
CA ALA A 44 4.45 13.68 28.41
C ALA A 44 2.99 14.09 28.22
N THR A 45 2.84 15.35 27.81
CA THR A 45 1.69 15.99 27.20
C THR A 45 0.59 15.01 26.79
N ALA A 46 -0.63 15.27 27.24
CA ALA A 46 -1.85 14.77 26.61
C ALA A 46 -1.93 15.33 25.17
N ALA A 47 -1.06 14.82 24.29
CA ALA A 47 -1.37 14.73 22.89
C ALA A 47 -2.51 13.71 22.81
N THR A 48 -3.58 14.05 22.11
CA THR A 48 -4.69 13.14 21.85
C THR A 48 -4.14 11.99 21.01
N ASP A 49 -3.59 10.96 21.66
CA ASP A 49 -3.11 9.78 20.96
C ASP A 49 -4.27 9.25 20.10
N PRO A 50 -4.03 8.99 18.81
CA PRO A 50 -5.00 8.34 17.94
C PRO A 50 -5.68 7.19 18.66
N LYS A 51 -7.02 7.18 18.63
CA LYS A 51 -7.81 6.14 19.31
C LYS A 51 -7.33 4.77 18.84
N PRO A 52 -7.04 3.82 19.76
CA PRO A 52 -6.64 2.47 19.39
C PRO A 52 -7.67 1.84 18.45
N VAL A 53 -7.17 1.21 17.39
CA VAL A 53 -8.00 0.58 16.36
C VAL A 53 -7.87 -0.93 16.49
N THR A 54 -9.01 -1.63 16.56
CA THR A 54 -9.02 -3.10 16.55
C THR A 54 -9.16 -3.60 15.12
N LEU A 55 -8.33 -4.58 14.78
CA LEU A 55 -8.30 -5.20 13.47
C LEU A 55 -8.33 -6.73 13.62
N THR A 56 -9.30 -7.37 12.96
CA THR A 56 -9.30 -8.81 12.76
C THR A 56 -8.52 -9.18 11.50
N LEU A 57 -7.47 -9.99 11.67
CA LEU A 57 -6.65 -10.52 10.58
C LEU A 57 -7.41 -11.62 9.84
N VAL A 58 -7.02 -11.90 8.60
CA VAL A 58 -7.60 -12.97 7.78
C VAL A 58 -7.46 -14.38 8.40
N THR A 59 -6.52 -14.54 9.34
CA THR A 59 -6.31 -15.75 10.14
C THR A 59 -7.27 -15.89 11.32
N GLY A 60 -8.10 -14.87 11.59
CA GLY A 60 -9.01 -14.77 12.73
C GLY A 60 -8.39 -14.18 14.00
N GLY A 61 -7.07 -13.96 14.04
CA GLY A 61 -6.43 -13.27 15.16
C GLY A 61 -6.82 -11.80 15.20
N ARG A 62 -7.08 -11.26 16.39
CA ARG A 62 -7.37 -9.83 16.58
C ARG A 62 -6.15 -9.10 17.12
N VAL A 63 -5.89 -7.92 16.60
CA VAL A 63 -4.79 -7.06 17.02
C VAL A 63 -5.32 -5.68 17.34
N LEU A 64 -4.78 -5.08 18.41
CA LEU A 64 -4.99 -3.68 18.73
C LEU A 64 -3.81 -2.89 18.15
N VAL A 65 -4.11 -1.98 17.24
CA VAL A 65 -3.12 -1.10 16.61
C VAL A 65 -3.24 0.28 17.24
N THR A 66 -2.13 0.79 17.73
CA THR A 66 -1.99 2.14 18.26
C THR A 66 -1.01 2.91 17.40
N THR A 67 -1.32 4.16 17.10
CA THR A 67 -0.40 5.07 16.42
C THR A 67 -0.11 6.20 17.37
N ASP A 68 1.15 6.55 17.55
CA ASP A 68 1.53 7.69 18.40
C ASP A 68 1.42 9.03 17.64
N ALA A 69 1.67 10.13 18.34
CA ALA A 69 1.67 11.47 17.75
C ALA A 69 2.74 11.69 16.65
N SER A 70 3.77 10.84 16.58
CA SER A 70 4.81 10.89 15.54
C SER A 70 4.42 10.10 14.28
N GLY A 71 3.32 9.35 14.33
CA GLY A 71 2.87 8.47 13.25
C GLY A 71 3.46 7.07 13.33
N ALA A 72 4.22 6.73 14.37
CA ALA A 72 4.74 5.38 14.55
C ALA A 72 3.60 4.46 15.05
N ALA A 73 3.41 3.35 14.34
CA ALA A 73 2.40 2.35 14.68
C ALA A 73 3.03 1.22 15.52
N ALA A 74 2.27 0.74 16.49
CA ALA A 74 2.55 -0.48 17.24
C ALA A 74 1.29 -1.36 17.23
N ALA A 75 1.49 -2.68 17.31
CA ALA A 75 0.40 -3.64 17.32
C ALA A 75 0.58 -4.66 18.45
N THR A 76 -0.52 -4.94 19.14
CA THR A 76 -0.58 -5.91 20.25
C THR A 76 -1.64 -6.96 19.94
N ALA A 77 -1.28 -8.24 20.00
CA ALA A 77 -2.24 -9.32 19.83
C ALA A 77 -3.24 -9.34 21.01
N LEU A 78 -4.52 -9.42 20.70
CA LEU A 78 -5.59 -9.52 21.69
C LEU A 78 -5.82 -10.99 22.08
N PRO A 79 -6.23 -11.27 23.33
CA PRO A 79 -6.59 -12.61 23.76
C PRO A 79 -7.71 -13.21 22.91
N ARG A 80 -7.61 -14.51 22.66
CA ARG A 80 -8.67 -15.34 22.10
C ARG A 80 -9.76 -15.59 23.14
N ALA A 81 -10.89 -16.16 22.70
CA ALA A 81 -12.01 -16.50 23.58
C ALA A 81 -11.63 -17.51 24.68
N ASP A 82 -10.60 -18.33 24.45
CA ASP A 82 -10.04 -19.28 25.42
C ASP A 82 -9.03 -18.65 26.41
N GLY A 83 -8.80 -17.34 26.33
CA GLY A 83 -7.84 -16.61 27.16
C GLY A 83 -6.38 -16.70 26.69
N SER A 84 -6.07 -17.49 25.65
CA SER A 84 -4.72 -17.55 25.08
C SER A 84 -4.38 -16.28 24.31
N VAL A 85 -3.16 -15.78 24.45
CA VAL A 85 -2.65 -14.67 23.63
C VAL A 85 -1.86 -15.28 22.45
N PRO A 86 -2.24 -15.02 21.19
CA PRO A 86 -1.49 -15.49 20.04
C PRO A 86 -0.06 -14.92 20.04
N LEU A 87 0.92 -15.74 19.68
CA LEU A 87 2.22 -15.22 19.28
C LEU A 87 2.11 -14.58 17.90
N VAL A 88 2.62 -13.35 17.80
CA VAL A 88 2.74 -12.61 16.54
C VAL A 88 4.14 -12.04 16.42
N GLN A 89 4.65 -11.98 15.20
CA GLN A 89 5.86 -11.23 14.88
C GLN A 89 5.48 -9.92 14.21
N THR A 90 6.07 -8.82 14.65
CA THR A 90 5.87 -7.52 14.03
C THR A 90 7.08 -7.15 13.18
N ARG A 91 6.83 -6.49 12.05
CA ARG A 91 7.88 -5.95 11.17
C ARG A 91 7.49 -4.56 10.72
N GLN A 92 8.35 -3.59 10.98
CA GLN A 92 8.22 -2.25 10.42
C GLN A 92 8.94 -2.19 9.06
N SER A 93 8.27 -1.66 8.04
CA SER A 93 8.83 -1.39 6.72
C SER A 93 8.38 -0.01 6.25
N GLY A 94 9.26 0.99 6.41
CA GLY A 94 8.91 2.39 6.15
C GLY A 94 7.73 2.84 7.04
N PRO A 95 6.65 3.42 6.48
CA PRO A 95 5.48 3.83 7.24
C PRO A 95 4.56 2.64 7.62
N ASP A 96 4.84 1.44 7.12
CA ASP A 96 3.95 0.29 7.26
C ASP A 96 4.37 -0.68 8.34
N LEU A 97 3.39 -1.09 9.14
CA LEU A 97 3.53 -2.11 10.16
C LEU A 97 2.86 -3.40 9.68
N TYR A 98 3.63 -4.49 9.75
CA TYR A 98 3.16 -5.82 9.44
C TYR A 98 3.06 -6.65 10.71
N VAL A 99 2.01 -7.48 10.80
CA VAL A 99 1.80 -8.41 11.92
C VAL A 99 1.59 -9.82 11.39
N TYR A 100 2.58 -10.68 11.60
CA TYR A 100 2.59 -12.05 11.12
C TYR A 100 2.26 -13.02 12.27
N PRO A 101 1.05 -13.59 12.32
CA PRO A 101 0.71 -14.63 13.27
C PRO A 101 1.38 -15.95 12.89
N GLU A 102 1.66 -16.80 13.87
CA GLU A 102 2.26 -18.12 13.67
C GLU A 102 1.54 -18.96 12.58
N ALA A 103 0.21 -18.93 12.60
CA ALA A 103 -0.62 -19.65 11.63
C ALA A 103 -0.43 -19.21 10.16
N ALA A 104 0.14 -18.03 9.92
CA ALA A 104 0.41 -17.52 8.57
C ALA A 104 1.81 -17.84 8.04
N VAL A 105 2.76 -18.17 8.92
CA VAL A 105 4.19 -18.27 8.57
C VAL A 105 4.42 -19.27 7.43
N SER A 106 3.85 -20.47 7.52
CA SER A 106 4.01 -21.50 6.48
C SER A 106 3.40 -21.09 5.14
N ALA A 107 2.24 -20.42 5.16
CA ALA A 107 1.54 -20.00 3.95
C ALA A 107 2.25 -18.83 3.26
N LEU A 108 2.83 -17.92 4.04
CA LEU A 108 3.70 -16.82 3.57
C LEU A 108 5.01 -17.37 3.00
N ALA A 109 5.67 -18.29 3.69
CA ALA A 109 6.90 -18.93 3.23
C ALA A 109 6.70 -19.74 1.93
N ALA A 110 5.54 -20.37 1.78
CA ALA A 110 5.15 -21.06 0.54
C ALA A 110 4.75 -20.11 -0.60
N GLY A 111 4.62 -18.81 -0.35
CA GLY A 111 4.17 -17.82 -1.34
C GLY A 111 2.68 -17.93 -1.71
N THR A 112 1.92 -18.76 -0.99
CA THR A 112 0.48 -18.98 -1.23
C THR A 112 -0.41 -17.87 -0.67
N VAL A 113 0.14 -16.98 0.15
CA VAL A 113 -0.58 -15.85 0.75
C VAL A 113 0.27 -14.60 0.60
N ASP A 114 -0.37 -13.50 0.21
CA ASP A 114 0.30 -12.21 0.06
C ASP A 114 0.55 -11.52 1.42
N GLU A 115 1.70 -10.87 1.58
CA GLU A 115 2.06 -10.19 2.84
C GLU A 115 1.18 -8.96 3.14
N GLU A 116 0.53 -8.38 2.13
CA GLU A 116 -0.35 -7.23 2.28
C GLU A 116 -1.62 -7.54 3.08
N LEU A 117 -1.97 -8.83 3.21
CA LEU A 117 -3.02 -9.30 4.12
C LEU A 117 -2.63 -9.14 5.60
N PHE A 118 -1.36 -8.85 5.87
CA PHE A 118 -0.79 -8.64 7.20
C PHE A 118 -0.23 -7.23 7.41
N ASN A 119 -0.35 -6.34 6.42
CA ASN A 119 -0.04 -4.92 6.53
C ASN A 119 -1.14 -4.18 7.30
N VAL A 120 -1.03 -4.14 8.63
CA VAL A 120 -2.13 -3.65 9.50
C VAL A 120 -2.40 -2.17 9.31
N THR A 121 -1.37 -1.36 9.08
CA THR A 121 -1.53 0.07 8.74
C THR A 121 -2.16 0.25 7.38
N GLY A 122 -1.78 -0.55 6.38
CA GLY A 122 -2.38 -0.56 5.04
C GLY A 122 -3.86 -0.96 5.05
N LEU A 123 -4.23 -1.97 5.83
CA LEU A 123 -5.62 -2.40 6.02
C LEU A 123 -6.46 -1.31 6.70
N ILE A 124 -5.92 -0.67 7.75
CA ILE A 124 -6.59 0.45 8.43
C ILE A 124 -6.76 1.65 7.47
N ARG A 125 -5.75 1.99 6.66
CA ARG A 125 -5.87 3.08 5.66
C ARG A 125 -6.96 2.80 4.63
N GLN A 126 -7.17 1.54 4.25
CA GLN A 126 -8.24 1.13 3.33
C GLN A 126 -9.61 1.02 3.99
N GLY A 127 -9.70 1.19 5.31
CA GLY A 127 -10.95 1.14 6.07
C GLY A 127 -11.39 -0.28 6.46
N TYR A 128 -10.47 -1.23 6.50
CA TYR A 128 -10.74 -2.63 6.88
C TYR A 128 -10.53 -2.91 8.36
N ASP A 129 -10.63 -1.93 9.26
CA ASP A 129 -10.70 -2.19 10.70
C ASP A 129 -12.12 -2.59 11.15
N ASP A 130 -12.23 -3.12 12.36
CA ASP A 130 -13.46 -3.75 12.85
C ASP A 130 -14.57 -2.75 13.18
N SER A 131 -14.29 -1.44 13.17
CA SER A 131 -15.33 -0.41 13.34
C SER A 131 -15.96 0.05 12.02
N ARG A 132 -15.30 -0.21 10.89
CA ARG A 132 -15.72 0.27 9.56
C ARG A 132 -16.10 -0.85 8.60
N ALA A 133 -15.58 -2.06 8.78
CA ALA A 133 -15.87 -3.19 7.91
C ALA A 133 -15.96 -4.50 8.71
N ASP A 134 -17.01 -5.26 8.45
CA ASP A 134 -17.23 -6.61 9.01
C ASP A 134 -16.59 -7.71 8.14
N SER A 135 -16.09 -7.35 6.95
CA SER A 135 -15.50 -8.28 6.00
C SER A 135 -14.25 -7.72 5.33
N VAL A 136 -13.47 -8.60 4.72
CA VAL A 136 -12.28 -8.26 3.93
C VAL A 136 -12.44 -8.88 2.53
N PRO A 137 -12.37 -8.08 1.45
CA PRO A 137 -12.44 -8.59 0.10
C PRO A 137 -11.08 -9.14 -0.33
N LEU A 138 -11.09 -10.28 -1.00
CA LEU A 138 -9.93 -11.11 -1.31
C LEU A 138 -10.04 -11.64 -2.75
N ILE A 139 -8.89 -11.94 -3.35
CA ILE A 139 -8.81 -12.65 -4.62
C ILE A 139 -8.00 -13.92 -4.41
N ALA A 140 -8.62 -15.08 -4.61
CA ALA A 140 -7.93 -16.37 -4.61
C ALA A 140 -7.63 -16.80 -6.05
N THR A 141 -6.36 -17.06 -6.36
CA THR A 141 -5.92 -17.56 -7.67
C THR A 141 -5.52 -19.03 -7.56
N TYR A 142 -5.84 -19.84 -8.55
CA TYR A 142 -5.62 -21.28 -8.53
C TYR A 142 -4.73 -21.76 -9.68
N THR A 143 -4.12 -22.91 -9.50
CA THR A 143 -3.33 -23.61 -10.52
C THR A 143 -4.25 -24.52 -11.36
N GLY A 144 -4.16 -24.38 -12.69
CA GLY A 144 -4.84 -25.25 -13.65
C GLY A 144 -6.25 -24.81 -14.09
N ASP A 145 -6.63 -25.17 -15.32
CA ASP A 145 -7.95 -24.89 -15.92
C ASP A 145 -9.09 -25.67 -15.25
N THR A 146 -8.81 -26.84 -14.68
CA THR A 146 -9.81 -27.73 -14.06
C THR A 146 -10.29 -27.24 -12.70
N ALA A 147 -9.51 -26.42 -11.98
CA ALA A 147 -9.95 -25.78 -10.75
C ALA A 147 -11.15 -24.84 -11.00
N ARG A 148 -11.25 -24.22 -12.19
CA ARG A 148 -12.25 -23.18 -12.52
C ARG A 148 -13.70 -23.63 -12.40
N ARG A 149 -14.02 -24.88 -12.77
CA ARG A 149 -15.41 -25.41 -12.71
C ARG A 149 -15.82 -25.92 -11.32
N THR A 150 -14.87 -26.03 -10.39
CA THR A 150 -15.08 -26.61 -9.06
C THR A 150 -14.58 -25.72 -7.94
N LEU A 151 -14.35 -24.42 -8.17
CA LEU A 151 -13.88 -23.50 -7.13
C LEU A 151 -14.89 -23.52 -5.98
N VAL A 152 -14.52 -24.19 -4.89
CA VAL A 152 -15.33 -24.30 -3.69
C VAL A 152 -15.14 -23.00 -2.91
N THR A 153 -16.25 -22.35 -2.57
CA THR A 153 -16.21 -21.19 -1.69
C THR A 153 -15.74 -21.66 -0.31
N PRO A 154 -14.61 -21.13 0.22
CA PRO A 154 -14.16 -21.48 1.57
C PRO A 154 -15.22 -21.10 2.60
N ARG A 155 -15.32 -21.87 3.69
CA ARG A 155 -16.21 -21.53 4.81
C ARG A 155 -15.92 -20.12 5.34
N GLY A 156 -16.95 -19.39 5.76
CA GLY A 156 -16.77 -18.04 6.29
C GLY A 156 -16.43 -16.97 5.25
N ALA A 157 -16.49 -17.30 3.96
CA ALA A 157 -16.44 -16.33 2.88
C ALA A 157 -17.66 -16.42 1.97
N GLU A 158 -18.06 -15.29 1.42
CA GLU A 158 -19.04 -15.20 0.34
C GLU A 158 -18.33 -15.25 -1.01
N ARG A 159 -19.04 -15.80 -2.00
CA ARG A 159 -18.53 -15.95 -3.37
C ARG A 159 -18.80 -14.68 -4.16
N GLY A 160 -17.76 -14.08 -4.72
CA GLY A 160 -17.85 -13.00 -5.70
C GLY A 160 -17.70 -13.49 -7.15
N ALA A 161 -17.26 -12.57 -8.02
CA ALA A 161 -17.03 -12.84 -9.43
C ALA A 161 -15.93 -13.88 -9.68
N ALA A 162 -16.14 -14.72 -10.70
CA ALA A 162 -15.08 -15.54 -11.26
C ALA A 162 -14.20 -14.68 -12.18
N LEU A 163 -12.89 -14.78 -12.03
CA LEU A 163 -11.90 -14.02 -12.77
C LEU A 163 -11.16 -14.96 -13.73
N ASP A 164 -11.83 -15.31 -14.83
CA ASP A 164 -11.44 -16.42 -15.72
C ASP A 164 -10.03 -16.27 -16.30
N ILE A 165 -9.64 -15.05 -16.68
CA ILE A 165 -8.33 -14.75 -17.29
C ILE A 165 -7.17 -15.14 -16.36
N ILE A 166 -7.35 -14.99 -15.05
CA ILE A 166 -6.33 -15.26 -14.05
C ILE A 166 -6.58 -16.56 -13.27
N GLY A 167 -7.62 -17.32 -13.64
CA GLY A 167 -8.06 -18.49 -12.86
C GLY A 167 -8.40 -18.12 -11.41
N GLY A 168 -9.05 -16.97 -11.22
CA GLY A 168 -9.30 -16.37 -9.92
C GLY A 168 -10.75 -16.46 -9.46
N LEU A 169 -10.95 -16.29 -8.16
CA LEU A 169 -12.26 -16.12 -7.53
C LEU A 169 -12.17 -14.95 -6.56
N ALA A 170 -13.04 -13.94 -6.75
CA ALA A 170 -13.26 -12.91 -5.75
C ALA A 170 -14.02 -13.51 -4.57
N LEU A 171 -13.61 -13.17 -3.36
CA LEU A 171 -14.15 -13.68 -2.10
C LEU A 171 -14.34 -12.53 -1.13
N THR A 172 -15.38 -12.59 -0.32
CA THR A 172 -15.58 -11.65 0.79
C THR A 172 -15.53 -12.44 2.09
N ALA A 173 -14.42 -12.38 2.82
CA ALA A 173 -14.24 -13.11 4.07
C ALA A 173 -14.86 -12.34 5.24
N ASP A 174 -15.80 -12.96 5.95
CA ASP A 174 -16.39 -12.42 7.18
C ASP A 174 -15.34 -12.50 8.31
N LYS A 175 -15.05 -11.37 8.94
CA LYS A 175 -14.09 -11.29 10.03
C LYS A 175 -14.48 -12.14 11.24
N LYS A 176 -15.77 -12.28 11.54
CA LYS A 176 -16.29 -13.14 12.61
C LYS A 176 -16.05 -14.62 12.32
N ARG A 177 -15.89 -14.99 11.04
CA ARG A 177 -15.63 -16.35 10.57
C ARG A 177 -14.22 -16.51 9.99
N ALA A 178 -13.34 -15.53 10.16
CA ALA A 178 -12.01 -15.53 9.56
C ALA A 178 -11.14 -16.72 9.99
N ALA A 179 -11.30 -17.20 11.23
CA ALA A 179 -10.62 -18.41 11.69
C ALA A 179 -11.08 -19.67 10.93
N ASP A 180 -12.38 -19.81 10.67
CA ASP A 180 -12.93 -20.93 9.89
C ASP A 180 -12.48 -20.84 8.43
N PHE A 181 -12.50 -19.63 7.87
CA PHE A 181 -12.00 -19.33 6.53
C PHE A 181 -10.54 -19.75 6.39
N TRP A 182 -9.68 -19.31 7.30
CA TRP A 182 -8.27 -19.64 7.27
C TRP A 182 -8.02 -21.14 7.41
N ALA A 183 -8.72 -21.79 8.35
CA ALA A 183 -8.60 -23.22 8.56
C ALA A 183 -9.03 -24.03 7.33
N ASP A 184 -10.15 -23.64 6.69
CA ASP A 184 -10.61 -24.30 5.47
C ASP A 184 -9.66 -24.05 4.30
N LEU A 185 -9.13 -22.84 4.14
CA LEU A 185 -8.24 -22.52 3.03
C LEU A 185 -6.86 -23.20 3.13
N THR A 186 -6.33 -23.36 4.34
CA THR A 186 -4.95 -23.85 4.56
C THR A 186 -4.88 -25.33 4.96
N ALA A 187 -6.01 -25.99 5.21
CA ALA A 187 -6.04 -27.41 5.57
C ALA A 187 -5.48 -28.30 4.43
N PRO A 188 -4.56 -29.25 4.69
CA PRO A 188 -3.90 -30.10 3.68
C PRO A 188 -4.83 -30.95 2.78
N ARG A 189 -6.11 -31.05 3.12
CA ARG A 189 -7.12 -31.83 2.38
C ARG A 189 -8.37 -31.03 2.06
N SER A 190 -8.39 -29.72 2.29
CA SER A 190 -9.55 -28.93 1.93
C SER A 190 -9.64 -28.78 0.41
N ARG A 191 -10.86 -28.94 -0.10
CA ARG A 191 -11.16 -28.64 -1.50
C ARG A 191 -11.04 -27.14 -1.80
N ALA A 192 -11.26 -26.29 -0.80
CA ALA A 192 -11.13 -24.83 -0.94
C ALA A 192 -9.65 -24.40 -1.07
N GLY A 193 -8.74 -25.06 -0.36
CA GLY A 193 -7.29 -24.85 -0.48
C GLY A 193 -6.61 -25.60 -1.63
N SER A 194 -7.27 -26.63 -2.19
CA SER A 194 -6.69 -27.49 -3.21
C SER A 194 -6.35 -26.71 -4.48
N GLY A 195 -5.07 -26.67 -4.82
CA GLY A 195 -4.57 -25.97 -6.00
C GLY A 195 -4.50 -24.45 -5.84
N LEU A 196 -4.69 -23.91 -4.63
CA LEU A 196 -4.49 -22.49 -4.35
C LEU A 196 -3.07 -22.08 -4.73
N LYS A 197 -2.96 -21.17 -5.69
CA LYS A 197 -1.70 -20.58 -6.12
C LYS A 197 -1.33 -19.43 -5.20
N LYS A 198 -2.25 -18.48 -5.02
CA LYS A 198 -2.03 -17.31 -4.18
C LYS A 198 -3.34 -16.65 -3.75
N LEU A 199 -3.42 -16.27 -2.48
CA LEU A 199 -4.46 -15.41 -1.90
C LEU A 199 -3.95 -13.96 -1.81
N TRP A 200 -4.72 -13.04 -2.37
CA TRP A 200 -4.43 -11.61 -2.43
C TRP A 200 -5.50 -10.81 -1.68
N LEU A 201 -5.12 -9.63 -1.19
CA LEU A 201 -6.08 -8.61 -0.80
C LEU A 201 -6.68 -7.99 -2.06
N ASP A 202 -8.02 -7.89 -2.12
CA ASP A 202 -8.68 -7.07 -3.14
C ASP A 202 -8.60 -5.60 -2.72
N ARG A 203 -7.46 -4.99 -3.03
CA ARG A 203 -7.07 -3.67 -2.54
C ARG A 203 -7.90 -2.59 -3.22
N LYS A 204 -8.34 -1.59 -2.43
CA LYS A 204 -8.89 -0.35 -2.98
C LYS A 204 -7.78 0.43 -3.70
N VAL A 205 -7.91 0.59 -5.01
CA VAL A 205 -7.02 1.44 -5.81
C VAL A 205 -7.62 2.82 -5.99
N GLN A 206 -6.76 3.84 -6.05
CA GLN A 206 -7.16 5.22 -6.31
C GLN A 206 -6.49 5.69 -7.60
N ALA A 207 -7.25 6.40 -8.42
CA ALA A 207 -6.74 7.00 -9.63
C ALA A 207 -5.76 8.13 -9.26
N SER A 208 -4.50 8.02 -9.68
CA SER A 208 -3.47 9.03 -9.45
C SER A 208 -3.19 9.81 -10.73
N LEU A 209 -3.27 11.14 -10.65
CA LEU A 209 -3.12 12.03 -11.81
C LEU A 209 -1.69 12.56 -11.90
N ASP A 210 -0.83 11.96 -12.72
CA ASP A 210 0.53 12.49 -12.95
C ASP A 210 0.80 12.86 -14.41
N LYS A 211 1.10 14.15 -14.59
CA LYS A 211 1.47 14.82 -15.84
C LYS A 211 2.68 14.16 -16.49
N SER A 212 2.56 13.64 -17.72
CA SER A 212 3.73 12.96 -18.31
C SER A 212 3.89 12.97 -19.84
N THR A 213 3.08 13.69 -20.62
CA THR A 213 3.18 13.58 -22.09
C THR A 213 4.48 14.14 -22.70
N LYS A 214 5.24 14.99 -21.99
CA LYS A 214 6.54 15.50 -22.48
C LYS A 214 7.72 14.56 -22.24
N GLN A 215 7.59 13.54 -21.40
CA GLN A 215 8.72 12.69 -20.99
C GLN A 215 8.96 11.50 -21.93
N PHE A 216 7.97 11.13 -22.76
CA PHE A 216 7.99 9.87 -23.51
C PHE A 216 8.20 10.00 -25.03
N GLY A 217 8.59 11.16 -25.54
CA GLY A 217 8.99 11.33 -26.95
C GLY A 217 7.86 11.14 -27.98
N ALA A 218 6.60 11.35 -27.59
CA ALA A 218 5.44 11.25 -28.47
C ALA A 218 5.53 12.20 -29.68
N ASP A 219 6.20 13.34 -29.52
CA ASP A 219 6.51 14.29 -30.59
C ASP A 219 7.36 13.66 -31.72
N ARG A 220 8.34 12.82 -31.37
CA ARG A 220 9.17 12.11 -32.35
C ARG A 220 8.39 10.99 -33.06
N ALA A 221 7.50 10.29 -32.35
CA ALA A 221 6.65 9.27 -32.94
C ALA A 221 5.69 9.87 -33.99
N TRP A 222 5.04 10.99 -33.66
CA TRP A 222 4.19 11.72 -34.60
C TRP A 222 4.99 12.29 -35.78
N ALA A 223 6.18 12.84 -35.54
CA ALA A 223 7.06 13.31 -36.62
C ALA A 223 7.51 12.18 -37.57
N ALA A 224 7.58 10.95 -37.06
CA ALA A 224 7.85 9.74 -37.84
C ALA A 224 6.58 9.12 -38.48
N GLY A 225 5.42 9.75 -38.34
CA GLY A 225 4.16 9.31 -38.95
C GLY A 225 3.36 8.29 -38.15
N TYR A 226 3.75 7.98 -36.91
CA TYR A 226 3.00 7.07 -36.04
C TYR A 226 1.99 7.85 -35.19
N ASP A 227 0.71 7.75 -35.53
CA ASP A 227 -0.39 8.44 -34.84
C ASP A 227 -1.34 7.51 -34.08
N GLY A 228 -1.14 6.19 -34.16
CA GLY A 228 -1.98 5.19 -33.53
C GLY A 228 -3.18 4.73 -34.35
N THR A 229 -3.32 5.19 -35.61
CA THR A 229 -4.40 4.75 -36.50
C THR A 229 -4.47 3.23 -36.61
N GLY A 230 -5.68 2.67 -36.49
CA GLY A 230 -5.93 1.23 -36.53
C GLY A 230 -5.62 0.48 -35.22
N THR A 231 -5.11 1.15 -34.20
CA THR A 231 -4.84 0.55 -32.87
C THR A 231 -5.98 0.87 -31.91
N LYS A 232 -6.47 -0.14 -31.19
CA LYS A 232 -7.44 0.03 -30.09
C LYS A 232 -6.71 0.04 -28.76
N VAL A 233 -7.05 1.00 -27.89
CA VAL A 233 -6.54 1.08 -26.52
C VAL A 233 -7.72 1.00 -25.56
N ALA A 234 -7.68 0.07 -24.62
CA ALA A 234 -8.67 -0.02 -23.54
C ALA A 234 -8.18 0.79 -22.34
N VAL A 235 -9.07 1.63 -21.79
CA VAL A 235 -8.81 2.46 -20.61
C VAL A 235 -9.74 1.96 -19.49
N LEU A 236 -9.17 1.36 -18.45
CA LEU A 236 -9.88 0.92 -17.26
C LEU A 236 -9.78 2.02 -16.19
N ASP A 237 -10.84 2.79 -16.03
CA ASP A 237 -10.86 4.00 -15.21
C ASP A 237 -12.29 4.29 -14.68
N THR A 238 -12.57 5.50 -14.20
CA THR A 238 -13.86 5.89 -13.60
C THR A 238 -15.04 5.99 -14.58
N GLY A 239 -14.84 5.65 -15.85
CA GLY A 239 -15.78 5.82 -16.96
C GLY A 239 -15.20 6.73 -18.05
N ALA A 240 -16.02 7.12 -19.03
CA ALA A 240 -15.66 8.20 -19.96
C ALA A 240 -16.92 8.95 -20.43
N ASP A 241 -16.86 10.28 -20.51
CA ASP A 241 -17.87 11.08 -21.19
C ASP A 241 -17.73 10.89 -22.71
N ALA A 242 -18.56 10.02 -23.28
CA ALA A 242 -18.58 9.73 -24.71
C ALA A 242 -19.04 10.92 -25.57
N GLU A 243 -19.73 11.90 -24.98
CA GLU A 243 -20.15 13.11 -25.68
C GLU A 243 -19.10 14.22 -25.62
N HIS A 244 -18.03 14.05 -24.84
CA HIS A 244 -16.95 15.02 -24.73
C HIS A 244 -16.35 15.31 -26.13
N PRO A 245 -16.16 16.58 -26.52
CA PRO A 245 -15.72 16.93 -27.87
C PRO A 245 -14.45 16.21 -28.34
N ASP A 246 -13.49 15.97 -27.43
CA ASP A 246 -12.23 15.26 -27.76
C ASP A 246 -12.38 13.72 -27.84
N LEU A 247 -13.51 13.16 -27.39
CA LEU A 247 -13.76 11.71 -27.33
C LEU A 247 -14.89 11.24 -28.26
N ARG A 248 -15.75 12.15 -28.72
CA ARG A 248 -16.81 11.83 -29.70
C ARG A 248 -16.23 11.04 -30.87
N ASP A 249 -16.95 9.98 -31.23
CA ASP A 249 -16.63 9.05 -32.32
C ASP A 249 -15.33 8.23 -32.15
N ARG A 250 -14.71 8.26 -30.96
CA ARG A 250 -13.48 7.50 -30.66
C ARG A 250 -13.66 6.35 -29.69
N ILE A 251 -14.72 6.38 -28.89
CA ILE A 251 -15.09 5.28 -28.01
C ILE A 251 -15.86 4.25 -28.83
N THR A 252 -15.22 3.12 -29.12
CA THR A 252 -15.79 2.05 -29.95
C THR A 252 -16.47 0.95 -29.14
N ALA A 253 -16.23 0.89 -27.83
CA ALA A 253 -16.85 -0.01 -26.88
C ALA A 253 -16.67 0.55 -25.45
N SER A 254 -17.64 0.29 -24.57
CA SER A 254 -17.61 0.62 -23.14
C SER A 254 -18.18 -0.54 -22.35
N GLU A 255 -17.61 -0.83 -21.19
CA GLU A 255 -18.05 -1.90 -20.29
C GLU A 255 -17.91 -1.42 -18.84
N ASN A 256 -18.89 -1.70 -17.98
CA ASN A 256 -18.86 -1.37 -16.56
C ASN A 256 -18.61 -2.64 -15.73
N PHE A 257 -17.54 -2.63 -14.94
CA PHE A 257 -17.16 -3.73 -14.05
C PHE A 257 -17.46 -3.45 -12.56
N THR A 258 -18.35 -2.48 -12.30
CA THR A 258 -18.76 -2.03 -10.95
C THR A 258 -20.28 -2.02 -10.83
N ASP A 259 -20.81 -1.74 -9.64
CA ASP A 259 -22.26 -1.61 -9.39
C ASP A 259 -22.85 -0.25 -9.84
N SER A 260 -22.07 0.58 -10.55
CA SER A 260 -22.56 1.84 -11.10
C SER A 260 -23.64 1.61 -12.16
N ALA A 261 -24.49 2.62 -12.39
CA ALA A 261 -25.62 2.48 -13.32
C ALA A 261 -25.20 2.38 -14.80
N ASP A 262 -24.05 2.95 -15.14
CA ASP A 262 -23.56 3.12 -16.51
C ASP A 262 -22.04 3.29 -16.53
N THR A 263 -21.50 3.52 -17.72
CA THR A 263 -20.07 3.78 -17.96
C THR A 263 -19.73 5.27 -17.93
N ASP A 264 -20.67 6.13 -17.53
CA ASP A 264 -20.48 7.58 -17.56
C ASP A 264 -19.54 8.02 -16.44
N ASP A 265 -18.59 8.86 -16.83
CA ASP A 265 -17.59 9.37 -15.90
C ASP A 265 -18.15 10.51 -15.05
N ARG A 266 -18.49 10.19 -13.80
CA ARG A 266 -18.96 11.17 -12.81
C ARG A 266 -17.81 11.84 -12.05
N GLN A 267 -16.59 11.34 -12.21
CA GLN A 267 -15.40 11.81 -11.48
C GLN A 267 -14.58 12.77 -12.36
N GLY A 268 -14.43 12.44 -13.64
CA GLY A 268 -13.67 13.18 -14.65
C GLY A 268 -12.28 12.60 -14.94
N HIS A 269 -11.78 11.68 -14.11
CA HIS A 269 -10.45 11.08 -14.30
C HIS A 269 -10.39 10.23 -15.58
N GLY A 270 -11.34 9.33 -15.78
CA GLY A 270 -11.34 8.47 -16.96
C GLY A 270 -11.50 9.23 -18.28
N THR A 271 -12.31 10.29 -18.31
CA THR A 271 -12.44 11.21 -19.45
C THR A 271 -11.12 11.94 -19.72
N HIS A 272 -10.41 12.38 -18.68
CA HIS A 272 -9.10 13.00 -18.81
C HIS A 272 -8.04 12.02 -19.33
N VAL A 273 -8.02 10.79 -18.83
CA VAL A 273 -7.08 9.74 -19.30
C VAL A 273 -7.40 9.38 -20.74
N ALA A 274 -8.66 9.10 -21.07
CA ALA A 274 -9.09 8.76 -22.42
C ALA A 274 -8.76 9.85 -23.44
N SER A 275 -8.95 11.14 -23.08
CA SER A 275 -8.61 12.27 -23.97
C SER A 275 -7.10 12.48 -24.10
N THR A 276 -6.32 12.12 -23.07
CA THR A 276 -4.86 12.12 -23.16
C THR A 276 -4.36 11.04 -24.11
N VAL A 277 -4.94 9.83 -24.05
CA VAL A 277 -4.58 8.68 -24.91
C VAL A 277 -5.00 8.92 -26.36
N SER A 278 -6.21 9.42 -26.58
CA SER A 278 -6.78 9.58 -27.93
C SER A 278 -6.37 10.89 -28.63
N GLY A 279 -5.78 11.84 -27.89
CA GLY A 279 -5.44 13.17 -28.41
C GLY A 279 -6.67 14.05 -28.64
N PRO A 280 -6.54 15.31 -29.08
CA PRO A 280 -7.66 16.18 -29.43
C PRO A 280 -8.36 15.70 -30.71
N SER A 281 -9.67 15.93 -30.82
CA SER A 281 -10.43 15.69 -32.06
C SER A 281 -10.40 16.93 -32.97
N GLY A 282 -10.29 16.71 -34.29
CA GLY A 282 -10.21 17.78 -35.28
C GLY A 282 -8.90 18.58 -35.25
N SER A 283 -8.81 19.62 -36.11
CA SER A 283 -7.64 20.49 -36.32
C SER A 283 -7.33 21.41 -35.11
N ARG A 284 -7.49 20.92 -33.89
CA ARG A 284 -6.95 21.53 -32.67
C ARG A 284 -5.69 20.77 -32.30
N THR A 285 -4.60 21.07 -33.00
CA THR A 285 -3.25 20.75 -32.51
C THR A 285 -3.16 21.17 -31.05
N TRP A 286 -2.68 20.29 -30.16
CA TRP A 286 -2.42 20.54 -28.74
C TRP A 286 -1.88 21.96 -28.47
N ARG A 287 -2.78 22.95 -28.34
CA ARG A 287 -2.41 24.35 -28.10
C ARG A 287 -2.35 24.59 -26.60
N ARG A 288 -1.52 23.81 -25.93
CA ARG A 288 -0.86 24.20 -24.68
C ARG A 288 0.65 24.18 -24.91
N ARG A 289 1.08 24.93 -25.94
CA ARG A 289 2.43 25.49 -25.94
C ARG A 289 2.51 26.47 -24.79
N GLY A 290 3.25 26.09 -23.75
CA GLY A 290 3.79 27.07 -22.81
C GLY A 290 4.67 28.08 -23.54
N SER A 291 4.88 29.21 -22.85
CA SER A 291 5.73 30.37 -23.18
C SER A 291 5.22 31.34 -24.27
N ARG A 292 4.63 32.44 -23.76
CA ARG A 292 4.62 33.84 -24.26
C ARG A 292 4.34 34.09 -25.75
N CYS A 293 3.23 34.81 -26.00
CA CYS A 293 3.32 36.14 -26.59
C CYS A 293 2.16 37.02 -26.12
N SER A 294 2.52 38.25 -25.76
CA SER A 294 1.71 39.30 -25.15
C SER A 294 0.89 40.07 -26.20
N SER A 295 -0.14 40.75 -25.69
CA SER A 295 -0.75 42.00 -26.16
C SER A 295 -1.58 42.05 -27.44
N ARG A 296 -2.84 42.46 -27.23
CA ARG A 296 -3.68 43.39 -28.02
C ARG A 296 -3.73 43.24 -29.55
N ALA A 297 -4.98 43.03 -30.01
CA ALA A 297 -5.64 43.64 -31.16
C ALA A 297 -4.92 43.74 -32.53
N THR A 298 -5.72 43.53 -33.57
CA THR A 298 -5.53 43.99 -34.97
C THR A 298 -4.94 42.94 -35.94
N THR A 299 -5.85 42.39 -36.75
CA THR A 299 -5.73 41.92 -38.15
C THR A 299 -4.34 41.65 -38.77
N CYS A 300 -4.18 40.47 -39.39
CA CYS A 300 -4.02 40.39 -40.85
C CYS A 300 -4.23 38.93 -41.39
N PRO A 301 -4.87 38.75 -42.58
CA PRO A 301 -5.21 37.45 -43.17
C PRO A 301 -4.20 37.03 -44.29
N PRO A 302 -4.54 36.14 -45.25
CA PRO A 302 -3.83 34.87 -45.53
C PRO A 302 -2.87 34.91 -46.74
N THR A 303 -2.10 33.85 -46.97
CA THR A 303 -1.63 33.29 -48.27
C THR A 303 -0.55 32.22 -47.99
N ALA A 304 -0.48 31.07 -48.66
CA ALA A 304 -1.17 30.55 -49.85
C ALA A 304 -1.66 29.11 -49.61
#